data_AF-A0A4Q0S5T2-F1
#
_entry.id   AF-A0A4Q0S5T2-F1
#
_cell.length_a   1.000
_cell.length_b   1.000
_cell.length_c   1.000
_cell.angle_alpha   90.00
_cell.angle_beta   90.00
_cell.angle_gamma   90.00
#
_symmetry.space_group_name_H-M   'P 1'
#
loop_
_entity.id
_entity.type
_entity.pdbx_description
1 polymer ?
#
loop_
_entity_poly.entity_id
_entity_poly.type
_entity_poly.pdbx_seq_one_letter_code
_entity_poly.pdbx_strand_id
1 'polypeptide(L)'
;MSPKQEMKHFVFEVHGKASIDEFRATLADPTNRKRHVSGVIDQNRVSYNPSWSFHLVPESVRLFEMQIEVCDANVTYVEEHLDEVGGSFLPKSFWCPWSSELESEIPVL
;
A
#
# COMPACT_ATOMS: atom_id res chain seq x y z
N MET A 1 21.93 9.35 -16.53
CA MET A 1 20.46 9.46 -16.66
C MET A 1 19.91 8.17 -16.06
N SER A 2 19.37 8.22 -14.84
CA SER A 2 18.68 7.05 -14.28
C SER A 2 17.49 6.73 -15.20
N PRO A 3 17.23 5.45 -15.54
CA PRO A 3 16.01 5.09 -16.24
C PRO A 3 14.82 5.67 -15.47
N LYS A 4 13.80 6.17 -16.18
CA LYS A 4 12.53 6.51 -15.54
C LYS A 4 12.09 5.26 -14.77
N GLN A 5 12.04 5.34 -13.44
CA GLN A 5 11.54 4.23 -12.63
C GLN A 5 10.13 3.90 -13.14
N GLU A 6 9.90 2.65 -13.48
CA GLU A 6 8.60 2.18 -13.92
C GLU A 6 7.63 2.26 -12.74
N MET A 7 6.55 3.03 -12.88
CA MET A 7 5.51 3.11 -11.87
C MET A 7 4.75 1.78 -11.84
N LYS A 8 4.71 1.16 -10.66
CA LYS A 8 3.99 -0.09 -10.43
C LYS A 8 2.69 0.22 -9.69
N HIS A 9 1.58 -0.32 -10.19
CA HIS A 9 0.28 -0.15 -9.56
C HIS A 9 0.06 -1.29 -8.56
N PHE A 10 -0.48 -0.94 -7.40
CA PHE A 10 -0.86 -1.88 -6.36
C PHE A 10 -2.27 -1.50 -5.89
N VAL A 11 -3.23 -2.39 -6.10
CA VAL A 11 -4.63 -2.18 -5.72
C VAL A 11 -4.86 -2.78 -4.34
N PHE A 12 -5.63 -2.09 -3.50
CA PHE A 12 -6.01 -2.55 -2.17
C PHE A 12 -7.45 -2.18 -1.86
N GLU A 13 -8.06 -2.95 -0.97
CA GLU A 13 -9.40 -2.68 -0.45
C GLU A 13 -9.32 -1.81 0.81
N VAL A 14 -10.36 -1.00 1.05
CA VAL A 14 -10.52 -0.21 2.27
C VAL A 14 -11.89 -0.51 2.86
N HIS A 15 -11.91 -0.96 4.11
CA HIS A 15 -13.16 -1.28 4.81
C HIS A 15 -13.54 -0.21 5.82
N GLY A 16 -14.85 -0.01 5.97
CA GLY A 16 -15.43 0.93 6.95
C GLY A 16 -15.64 2.34 6.41
N LYS A 17 -16.80 2.91 6.73
CA LYS A 17 -17.23 4.21 6.18
C LYS A 17 -16.23 5.34 6.47
N ALA A 18 -15.74 5.43 7.71
CA ALA A 18 -14.83 6.50 8.11
C ALA A 18 -13.51 6.47 7.32
N SER A 19 -12.93 5.27 7.13
CA SER A 19 -11.72 5.10 6.32
C SER A 19 -11.99 5.41 4.85
N ILE A 20 -13.07 4.90 4.27
CA ILE A 20 -13.45 5.20 2.88
C ILE A 20 -13.60 6.72 2.66
N ASP A 21 -14.28 7.42 3.58
CA ASP A 21 -14.46 8.87 3.51
C ASP A 21 -13.11 9.61 3.60
N GLU A 22 -12.18 9.15 4.44
CA GLU A 22 -10.84 9.72 4.57
C GLU A 22 -10.00 9.55 3.28
N PHE A 23 -10.02 8.37 2.68
CA PHE A 23 -9.33 8.12 1.41
C PHE A 23 -9.90 8.96 0.26
N ARG A 24 -11.23 9.08 0.18
CA ARG A 24 -11.90 9.94 -0.82
C ARG A 24 -11.58 11.41 -0.61
N ALA A 25 -11.55 11.89 0.63
CA ALA A 25 -11.16 13.27 0.95
C ALA A 25 -9.71 13.55 0.53
N THR A 26 -8.80 12.60 0.74
CA THR A 26 -7.40 12.71 0.31
C THR A 26 -7.26 12.72 -1.21
N LEU A 27 -8.04 11.91 -1.94
CA LEU A 27 -8.08 11.94 -3.41
C LEU A 27 -8.62 13.27 -3.96
N ALA A 28 -9.60 13.87 -3.27
CA ALA A 28 -10.23 15.12 -3.69
C ALA A 28 -9.36 16.37 -3.43
N ASP A 29 -8.35 16.30 -2.54
CA ASP A 29 -7.47 17.40 -2.20
C ASP A 29 -6.02 17.13 -2.64
N PRO A 30 -5.59 17.68 -3.78
CA PRO A 30 -4.23 17.52 -4.28
C PRO A 30 -3.14 18.15 -3.38
N THR A 31 -3.51 18.96 -2.39
CA THR A 31 -2.55 19.58 -1.46
C THR A 31 -2.33 18.77 -0.18
N ASN A 32 -3.16 17.74 0.04
CA ASN A 32 -3.08 16.87 1.21
C ASN A 32 -1.78 16.04 1.15
N ARG A 33 -1.02 16.10 2.25
CA ARG A 33 0.27 15.41 2.41
C ARG A 33 0.12 13.96 2.91
N LYS A 34 -1.06 13.55 3.38
CA LYS A 34 -1.38 12.16 3.79
C LYS A 34 -1.62 11.25 2.58
N ARG A 35 -0.65 11.12 1.68
CA ARG A 35 -0.82 10.33 0.44
C ARG A 35 -0.30 8.92 0.52
N HIS A 36 0.52 8.64 1.54
CA HIS A 36 1.12 7.34 1.66
C HIS A 36 0.16 6.39 2.38
N VAL A 37 0.16 5.15 1.92
CA VAL A 37 -0.71 4.09 2.42
C VAL A 37 0.15 3.11 3.21
N SER A 38 -0.33 2.68 4.35
CA SER A 38 0.28 1.60 5.13
C SER A 38 -0.74 0.52 5.46
N GLY A 39 -0.26 -0.66 5.78
CA GLY A 39 -1.10 -1.78 6.21
C GLY A 39 -0.29 -3.02 6.54
N VAL A 40 -0.99 -4.07 6.92
CA VAL A 40 -0.43 -5.40 7.16
C VAL A 40 -0.55 -6.22 5.88
N ILE A 41 0.54 -6.86 5.47
CA ILE A 41 0.58 -7.77 4.33
C ILE A 41 -0.04 -9.12 4.70
N ASP A 42 -0.91 -9.61 3.83
CA ASP A 42 -1.34 -11.00 3.74
C ASP A 42 -0.76 -11.62 2.45
N GLN A 43 -0.01 -12.71 2.59
CA GLN A 43 0.72 -13.38 1.50
C GLN A 43 -0.16 -14.29 0.62
N ASN A 44 -1.43 -13.93 0.45
CA ASN A 44 -2.34 -14.60 -0.47
C ASN A 44 -2.64 -13.73 -1.70
N ARG A 45 -2.81 -14.40 -2.84
CA ARG A 45 -3.23 -13.78 -4.10
C ARG A 45 -4.70 -13.37 -4.05
N VAL A 46 -4.99 -12.24 -4.67
CA VAL A 46 -6.34 -11.69 -4.85
C VAL A 46 -6.56 -11.33 -6.32
N SER A 47 -7.81 -11.40 -6.78
CA SER A 47 -8.16 -11.22 -8.19
C SER A 47 -7.92 -9.81 -8.72
N TYR A 48 -8.07 -8.79 -7.86
CA TYR A 48 -7.87 -7.39 -8.23
C TYR A 48 -6.39 -6.97 -8.32
N ASN A 49 -5.46 -7.85 -7.94
CA ASN A 49 -4.02 -7.56 -7.92
C ASN A 49 -3.19 -8.70 -8.54
N PRO A 50 -3.44 -9.12 -9.80
CA PRO A 50 -2.92 -10.37 -10.36
C PRO A 50 -1.39 -10.40 -10.52
N SER A 51 -0.76 -9.23 -10.60
CA SER A 51 0.70 -9.10 -10.71
C SER A 51 1.45 -9.39 -9.41
N TRP A 52 0.73 -9.49 -8.28
CA TRP A 52 1.32 -9.59 -6.95
C TRP A 52 0.83 -10.86 -6.23
N SER A 53 1.71 -11.45 -5.43
CA SER A 53 1.43 -12.65 -4.64
C SER A 53 0.84 -12.33 -3.26
N PHE A 54 0.55 -11.06 -2.99
CA PHE A 54 0.09 -10.57 -1.70
C PHE A 54 -0.89 -9.41 -1.84
N HIS A 55 -1.58 -9.10 -0.74
CA HIS A 55 -2.43 -7.92 -0.61
C HIS A 55 -2.31 -7.32 0.79
N LEU A 56 -2.89 -6.14 1.00
CA LEU A 56 -3.04 -5.57 2.33
C LEU A 56 -4.33 -6.09 2.98
N VAL A 57 -4.27 -6.46 4.25
CA VAL A 57 -5.45 -6.78 5.05
C VAL A 57 -6.35 -5.54 5.09
N PRO A 58 -7.59 -5.57 4.54
CA PRO A 58 -8.38 -4.36 4.31
C PRO A 58 -8.65 -3.52 5.56
N GLU A 59 -8.85 -4.16 6.72
CA GLU A 59 -9.10 -3.49 8.00
C GLU A 59 -7.85 -2.81 8.57
N SER A 60 -6.65 -3.12 8.06
CA SER A 60 -5.38 -2.55 8.51
C SER A 60 -4.96 -1.32 7.70
N VAL A 61 -5.59 -1.08 6.54
CA VAL A 61 -5.17 -0.04 5.60
C VAL A 61 -5.41 1.37 6.17
N ARG A 62 -4.36 2.18 6.25
CA ARG A 62 -4.42 3.56 6.78
C ARG A 62 -3.56 4.51 5.97
N LEU A 63 -3.96 5.78 5.91
CA LEU A 63 -3.10 6.86 5.43
C LEU A 63 -2.07 7.24 6.51
N PHE A 64 -0.88 7.65 6.09
CA PHE A 64 0.13 8.18 6.99
C PHE A 64 0.88 9.38 6.40
N GLU A 65 1.39 10.22 7.30
CA GLU A 65 2.31 11.33 6.99
C GLU A 65 3.75 11.02 7.43
N MET A 66 3.90 10.27 8.52
CA MET A 66 5.19 9.82 9.04
C MET A 66 5.06 8.42 9.62
N GLN A 67 6.14 7.63 9.47
CA GLN A 67 6.34 6.35 10.14
C GLN A 67 7.75 6.32 10.73
N ILE A 68 7.92 5.67 11.89
CA ILE A 68 9.22 5.59 12.58
C ILE A 68 9.82 4.16 12.43
N GLU A 69 9.02 3.21 11.96
CA GLU A 69 9.38 1.79 11.87
C GLU A 69 10.08 1.43 10.55
N VAL A 70 10.80 0.29 10.56
CA VAL A 70 11.31 -0.36 9.35
C VAL A 70 10.14 -1.02 8.62
N CYS A 71 9.44 -0.24 7.80
CA CYS A 71 8.32 -0.71 6.99
C CYS A 71 8.39 -0.25 5.53
N ASP A 72 9.44 0.47 5.14
CA ASP A 72 9.60 1.00 3.78
C ASP A 72 10.23 -0.02 2.84
N ALA A 73 9.54 -0.31 1.74
CA ALA A 73 10.03 -1.08 0.61
C ALA A 73 9.14 -0.78 -0.61
N ASN A 74 9.72 -0.82 -1.82
CA ASN A 74 8.89 -0.78 -3.02
C ASN A 74 8.20 -2.13 -3.24
N VAL A 75 7.06 -2.12 -3.94
CA VAL A 75 6.22 -3.31 -4.15
C VAL A 75 6.96 -4.48 -4.82
N THR A 76 7.87 -4.21 -5.76
CA THR A 76 8.66 -5.26 -6.42
C THR A 76 9.61 -5.94 -5.44
N TYR A 77 10.27 -5.16 -4.58
CA TYR A 77 11.16 -5.71 -3.55
C TYR A 77 10.41 -6.54 -2.53
N VAL A 78 9.18 -6.14 -2.17
CA VAL A 78 8.30 -6.95 -1.32
C VAL A 78 7.93 -8.27 -2.01
N GLU A 79 7.59 -8.26 -3.29
CA GLU A 79 7.29 -9.48 -4.06
C GLU A 79 8.49 -10.42 -4.16
N GLU A 80 9.69 -9.88 -4.41
CA GLU A 80 10.94 -10.64 -4.54
C GLU A 80 11.40 -11.30 -3.22
N HIS A 81 11.03 -10.70 -2.08
CA HIS A 81 11.40 -11.14 -0.73
C HIS A 81 10.17 -11.50 0.12
N LEU A 82 9.08 -11.93 -0.53
CA LEU A 82 7.80 -12.13 0.15
C LEU A 82 7.90 -13.19 1.26
N ASP A 83 8.75 -14.20 1.09
CA ASP A 83 9.01 -15.25 2.07
C ASP A 83 9.72 -14.75 3.35
N GLU A 84 10.36 -13.59 3.30
CA GLU A 84 11.01 -12.96 4.46
C GLU A 84 10.07 -12.03 5.25
N VAL A 85 8.91 -11.65 4.67
CA VAL A 85 7.94 -10.73 5.28
C VAL A 85 7.40 -11.27 6.60
N GLY A 86 7.38 -10.42 7.63
CA GLY A 86 6.99 -10.79 8.99
C GLY A 86 8.17 -11.18 9.87
N GLY A 87 9.35 -11.44 9.28
CA GLY A 87 10.62 -11.63 9.95
C GLY A 87 11.37 -10.32 10.17
N SER A 88 12.68 -10.33 9.90
CA SER A 88 13.51 -9.11 9.94
C SER A 88 13.18 -8.15 8.80
N PHE A 89 12.74 -8.69 7.66
CA PHE A 89 12.19 -7.93 6.55
C PHE A 89 10.70 -7.67 6.82
N LEU A 90 10.32 -6.39 6.93
CA LEU A 90 8.97 -5.94 7.32
C LEU A 90 8.43 -6.66 8.58
N PRO A 91 8.96 -6.33 9.77
CA PRO A 91 8.49 -6.93 11.03
C PRO A 91 6.98 -6.80 11.21
N LYS A 92 6.34 -7.84 11.75
CA LYS A 92 4.88 -7.93 11.91
C LYS A 92 4.10 -7.81 10.59
N SER A 93 4.77 -8.03 9.46
CA SER A 93 4.23 -7.87 8.10
C SER A 93 3.72 -6.45 7.83
N PHE A 94 4.22 -5.45 8.56
CA PHE A 94 3.79 -4.07 8.41
C PHE A 94 4.54 -3.38 7.27
N TRP A 95 3.79 -2.82 6.32
CA TRP A 95 4.32 -2.19 5.12
C TRP A 95 3.85 -0.74 5.00
N CYS A 96 4.79 0.15 4.69
CA CYS A 96 4.59 1.59 4.54
C CYS A 96 5.46 2.12 3.36
N PRO A 97 5.08 1.88 2.10
CA PRO A 97 5.87 2.31 0.95
C PRO A 97 5.94 3.85 0.86
N TRP A 98 7.04 4.46 1.31
CA TRP A 98 7.19 5.92 1.38
C TRP A 98 7.22 6.58 0.01
N SER A 99 7.59 5.83 -1.03
CA SER A 99 7.54 6.30 -2.40
C SER A 99 6.18 6.13 -3.07
N SER A 100 5.13 5.65 -2.35
CA SER A 100 3.81 5.46 -2.94
C SER A 100 3.03 6.76 -3.06
N GLU A 101 2.19 6.86 -4.08
CA GLU A 101 1.17 7.90 -4.22
C GLU A 101 -0.20 7.27 -4.39
N LEU A 102 -1.21 7.81 -3.69
CA LEU A 102 -2.60 7.42 -3.89
C LEU A 102 -3.10 8.00 -5.22
N GLU A 103 -3.44 7.14 -6.17
CA GLU A 103 -3.76 7.52 -7.54
C GLU A 103 -5.27 7.72 -7.79
N SER A 104 -6.09 6.71 -7.48
CA SER A 104 -7.52 6.74 -7.78
C SER A 104 -8.32 5.71 -6.95
N GLU A 105 -9.63 5.90 -6.87
CA GLU A 105 -10.58 4.89 -6.37
C GLU A 105 -11.09 4.06 -7.57
N ILE A 106 -11.12 2.73 -7.44
CA ILE A 106 -11.67 1.83 -8.45
C ILE A 106 -13.09 1.42 -8.00
N PRO A 107 -14.15 1.79 -8.73
CA PRO A 107 -15.50 1.36 -8.40
C PRO A 107 -15.66 -0.15 -8.60
N VAL A 108 -16.27 -0.83 -7.63
CA VAL A 108 -16.77 -2.19 -7.83
C VAL A 108 -18.07 -2.08 -8.62
N LEU A 109 -18.08 -2.61 -9.84
CA LEU A 109 -19.25 -2.65 -10.74
C LEU A 109 -20.23 -3.77 -10.35
#